data_AF-A0A9P6SKA0-F1
#
_entry.id   AF-A0A9P6SKA0-F1
#
_cell.length_a   1.000
_cell.length_b   1.000
_cell.length_c   1.000
_cell.angle_alpha   90.00
_cell.angle_beta   90.00
_cell.angle_gamma   90.00
#
_symmetry.space_group_name_H-M   'P 1'
#
loop_
_entity.id
_entity.type
_entity.pdbx_description
1 polymer ?
#
loop_
_entity_poly.entity_id
_entity_poly.type
_entity_poly.pdbx_seq_one_letter_code
_entity_poly.pdbx_strand_id
1 'polypeptide(L)'
;MLKFQQTKSTSLKPLLCLGSMTACSSLGSNTTPSAPIPTLYNALEDGAWHLWTQLAEPEVNPHYAQFGNPSNFYSRPDESNWLSFTVTLKDPEFFDRLEKWTGNKAGTGALVTFKDSAWLMSIVVPHQPHFLKQKESVQVFWGYGLFPSHVGDIVKKPMSSCSGEEIMTELLGHLQFPKERILEASLTIPCMMPFITSQFLTRKAGDRPEVIPKESTNLALLGQFVEIPRDTVFTVEYSIRSAQIAVHELMKTKHKPKDIYKGEHNPKVLVEALRMLLT
;
A
#
# COMPACT_ATOMS: atom_id res chain seq x y z
N MET A 1 -5.11 18.85 -26.20
CA MET A 1 -5.32 17.84 -27.26
C MET A 1 -4.06 16.98 -27.36
N LEU A 2 -4.01 15.88 -26.62
CA LEU A 2 -2.95 14.88 -26.78
C LEU A 2 -3.12 14.25 -28.16
N LYS A 3 -2.46 14.83 -29.17
CA LYS A 3 -2.27 14.15 -30.45
C LYS A 3 -1.34 12.99 -30.13
N PHE A 4 -1.89 11.79 -29.94
CA PHE A 4 -1.13 10.59 -30.23
C PHE A 4 -0.70 10.74 -31.69
N GLN A 5 0.52 11.23 -31.92
CA GLN A 5 1.18 11.04 -33.19
C GLN A 5 1.03 9.54 -33.46
N GLN A 6 0.47 9.18 -34.61
CA GLN A 6 0.65 7.83 -35.15
C GLN A 6 2.16 7.59 -35.12
N THR A 7 2.64 6.91 -34.08
CA THR A 7 3.98 6.37 -34.06
C THR A 7 3.96 5.40 -35.23
N LYS A 8 4.57 5.81 -36.34
CA LYS A 8 4.73 5.01 -37.57
C LYS A 8 5.55 3.73 -37.35
N SER A 9 5.77 3.34 -36.10
CA SER A 9 6.52 2.17 -35.68
C SER A 9 5.59 1.27 -34.87
N THR A 10 5.00 0.29 -35.53
CA THR A 10 4.25 -0.84 -34.92
C THR A 10 5.13 -1.72 -34.01
N SER A 11 6.42 -1.42 -33.86
CA SER A 11 7.34 -2.12 -32.99
C SER A 11 7.31 -1.66 -31.53
N LEU A 12 6.87 -0.42 -31.25
CA LEU A 12 6.87 0.12 -29.88
C LEU A 12 5.67 -0.43 -29.11
N LYS A 13 5.96 -0.99 -27.93
CA LYS A 13 4.99 -1.65 -27.06
C LYS A 13 4.99 -1.02 -25.66
N PRO A 14 4.29 0.12 -25.47
CA PRO A 14 4.23 0.79 -24.17
C PRO A 14 3.57 -0.09 -23.09
N LEU A 15 4.16 -0.06 -21.90
CA LEU A 15 3.63 -0.67 -20.69
C LEU A 15 3.37 0.44 -19.68
N LEU A 16 2.13 0.62 -19.23
CA LEU A 16 1.75 1.73 -18.35
C LEU A 16 1.24 1.19 -17.01
N CYS A 17 1.84 1.63 -15.89
CA CYS A 17 1.29 1.39 -14.57
C CYS A 17 0.21 2.43 -14.28
N LEU A 18 -1.04 2.00 -14.08
CA LEU A 18 -2.16 2.90 -13.82
C LEU A 18 -2.34 3.15 -12.34
N GLY A 19 -2.57 4.41 -11.96
CA GLY A 19 -2.76 4.81 -10.57
C GLY A 19 -1.55 4.52 -9.68
N SER A 20 -1.60 5.01 -8.44
CA SER A 20 -0.58 4.69 -7.45
C SER A 20 -1.13 4.76 -6.04
N MET A 21 -0.86 3.70 -5.27
CA MET A 21 -1.21 3.64 -3.84
C MET A 21 -0.40 4.65 -3.00
N THR A 22 0.75 5.08 -3.52
CA THR A 22 1.67 6.01 -2.84
C THR A 22 1.69 7.40 -3.49
N ALA A 23 0.75 7.68 -4.40
CA ALA A 23 0.55 9.03 -4.93
C ALA A 23 0.23 9.98 -3.77
N CYS A 24 0.81 11.18 -3.82
CA CYS A 24 0.61 12.22 -2.80
C CYS A 24 0.97 11.80 -1.36
N SER A 25 1.78 10.75 -1.16
CA SER A 25 2.28 10.43 0.17
C SER A 25 3.12 11.58 0.72
N SER A 26 2.96 11.89 2.01
CA SER A 26 3.68 12.98 2.65
C SER A 26 4.37 12.50 3.92
N LEU A 27 5.62 12.92 4.11
CA LEU A 27 6.40 12.62 5.29
C LEU A 27 6.29 13.76 6.29
N GLY A 28 6.18 13.42 7.57
CA GLY A 28 6.45 14.35 8.66
C GLY A 28 7.88 14.18 9.17
N SER A 29 8.09 14.53 10.44
CA SER A 29 9.35 14.32 11.15
C SER A 29 9.08 13.89 12.58
N ASN A 30 10.14 13.76 13.38
CA ASN A 30 9.98 13.45 14.80
C ASN A 30 9.20 14.54 15.55
N THR A 31 9.26 15.79 15.08
CA THR A 31 8.66 16.96 15.75
C THR A 31 7.53 17.61 14.96
N THR A 32 7.25 17.15 13.74
CA THR A 32 6.19 17.71 12.89
C THR A 32 5.32 16.61 12.30
N PRO A 33 3.98 16.79 12.24
CA PRO A 33 3.12 15.85 11.54
C PRO A 33 3.41 15.82 10.04
N SER A 34 2.95 14.77 9.36
CA SER A 34 2.87 14.73 7.89
C SER A 34 1.84 15.75 7.37
N ALA A 35 1.92 16.09 6.09
CA ALA A 35 0.92 16.96 5.46
C ALA A 35 -0.47 16.29 5.47
N PRO A 36 -1.56 17.08 5.49
CA PRO A 36 -2.92 16.54 5.42
C PRO A 36 -3.18 15.83 4.09
N ILE A 37 -4.27 15.07 4.04
CA ILE A 37 -4.79 14.47 2.82
C ILE A 37 -5.00 15.57 1.75
N PRO A 38 -4.54 15.38 0.50
CA PRO A 38 -4.67 16.37 -0.55
C PRO A 38 -6.13 16.55 -0.98
N THR A 39 -6.45 17.72 -1.54
CA THR A 39 -7.69 17.89 -2.30
C THR A 39 -7.68 17.03 -3.57
N LEU A 40 -8.85 16.76 -4.14
CA LEU A 40 -8.95 16.01 -5.41
C LEU A 40 -8.21 16.69 -6.57
N TYR A 41 -8.18 18.02 -6.58
CA TYR A 41 -7.42 18.79 -7.56
C TYR A 41 -5.92 18.50 -7.43
N ASN A 42 -5.37 18.60 -6.22
CA ASN A 42 -3.96 18.32 -5.96
C ASN A 42 -3.60 16.84 -6.20
N ALA A 43 -4.54 15.92 -5.96
CA ALA A 43 -4.34 14.49 -6.23
C ALA A 43 -4.11 14.20 -7.72
N LEU A 44 -4.70 15.01 -8.61
CA LEU A 44 -4.46 14.89 -10.05
C LEU A 44 -3.11 15.48 -10.45
N GLU A 45 -2.59 16.48 -9.74
CA GLU A 45 -1.28 17.08 -10.05
C GLU A 45 -0.08 16.13 -9.84
N ASP A 46 -0.22 15.09 -8.99
CA ASP A 46 0.81 14.05 -8.76
C ASP A 46 1.17 13.25 -10.04
N GLY A 47 0.29 13.25 -11.03
CA GLY A 47 0.52 12.66 -12.35
C GLY A 47 0.07 11.21 -12.49
N ALA A 48 0.13 10.39 -11.42
CA ALA A 48 -0.29 8.98 -11.47
C ALA A 48 -1.79 8.84 -11.80
N TRP A 49 -2.64 9.63 -11.13
CA TRP A 49 -4.08 9.64 -11.36
C TRP A 49 -4.48 10.44 -12.59
N HIS A 50 -3.75 11.49 -12.92
CA HIS A 50 -4.04 12.33 -14.09
C HIS A 50 -3.86 11.56 -15.40
N LEU A 51 -2.78 10.79 -15.55
CA LEU A 51 -2.59 9.96 -16.75
C LEU A 51 -3.76 9.02 -16.97
N TRP A 52 -4.17 8.28 -15.93
CA TRP A 52 -5.28 7.35 -16.04
C TRP A 52 -6.60 8.08 -16.34
N THR A 53 -6.85 9.22 -15.68
CA THR A 53 -8.03 10.06 -15.94
C THR A 53 -8.09 10.53 -17.39
N GLN A 54 -6.97 11.01 -17.95
CA GLN A 54 -6.89 11.42 -19.36
C GLN A 54 -7.15 10.25 -20.33
N LEU A 55 -6.69 9.04 -20.00
CA LEU A 55 -6.96 7.86 -20.83
C LEU A 55 -8.44 7.45 -20.80
N ALA A 56 -9.14 7.72 -19.70
CA ALA A 56 -10.57 7.42 -19.51
C ALA A 56 -11.49 8.58 -19.93
N GLU A 57 -10.95 9.67 -20.49
CA GLU A 57 -11.71 10.86 -20.89
C GLU A 57 -12.21 10.75 -22.35
N PRO A 58 -13.53 10.77 -22.62
CA PRO A 58 -14.09 10.68 -23.98
C PRO A 58 -13.56 11.74 -24.94
N GLU A 59 -13.31 12.96 -24.46
CA GLU A 59 -12.82 14.07 -25.29
C GLU A 59 -11.35 13.89 -25.72
N VAL A 60 -10.59 13.04 -25.01
CA VAL A 60 -9.15 12.84 -25.22
C VAL A 60 -8.88 11.51 -25.92
N ASN A 61 -9.66 10.47 -25.62
CA ASN A 61 -9.44 9.12 -26.11
C ASN A 61 -10.72 8.49 -26.67
N PRO A 62 -10.80 8.16 -27.98
CA PRO A 62 -11.97 7.49 -28.54
C PRO A 62 -12.19 6.07 -27.97
N HIS A 63 -11.16 5.46 -27.38
CA HIS A 63 -11.23 4.16 -26.71
C HIS A 63 -11.42 4.26 -25.20
N TYR A 64 -11.81 5.43 -24.66
CA TYR A 64 -11.90 5.71 -23.22
C TYR A 64 -12.63 4.63 -22.41
N ALA A 65 -13.69 4.05 -22.98
CA ALA A 65 -14.51 3.02 -22.33
C ALA A 65 -13.71 1.76 -21.93
N GLN A 66 -12.53 1.55 -22.54
CA GLN A 66 -11.65 0.43 -22.22
C GLN A 66 -10.68 0.72 -21.06
N PHE A 67 -10.64 1.96 -20.57
CA PHE A 67 -9.73 2.41 -19.51
C PHE A 67 -10.40 2.45 -18.13
N GLY A 68 -11.68 2.09 -18.03
CA GLY A 68 -12.39 1.99 -16.76
C GLY A 68 -12.70 3.33 -16.11
N ASN A 69 -12.77 3.35 -14.78
CA ASN A 69 -13.21 4.49 -13.99
C ASN A 69 -12.18 4.86 -12.91
N PRO A 70 -11.13 5.63 -13.25
CA PRO A 70 -10.10 6.05 -12.29
C PRO A 70 -10.67 6.79 -11.08
N SER A 71 -11.72 7.60 -11.27
CA SER A 71 -12.32 8.40 -10.19
C SER A 71 -12.80 7.56 -9.03
N ASN A 72 -13.21 6.31 -9.26
CA ASN A 72 -13.65 5.40 -8.20
C ASN A 72 -12.54 5.14 -7.16
N PHE A 73 -11.27 5.27 -7.55
CA PHE A 73 -10.10 4.92 -6.76
C PHE A 73 -9.39 6.13 -6.12
N TYR A 74 -9.49 7.33 -6.70
CA TYR A 74 -8.84 8.52 -6.15
C TYR A 74 -9.79 9.55 -5.52
N SER A 75 -11.12 9.46 -5.75
CA SER A 75 -12.06 10.48 -5.28
C SER A 75 -12.45 10.37 -3.80
N ARG A 76 -12.07 9.28 -3.13
CA ARG A 76 -12.46 8.96 -1.74
C ARG A 76 -11.24 8.74 -0.83
N PRO A 77 -10.29 9.70 -0.75
CA PRO A 77 -9.08 9.51 0.04
C PRO A 77 -9.36 9.29 1.53
N ASP A 78 -10.46 9.84 2.07
CA ASP A 78 -10.88 9.61 3.46
C ASP A 78 -11.21 8.13 3.77
N GLU A 79 -11.59 7.35 2.75
CA GLU A 79 -11.86 5.91 2.85
C GLU A 79 -10.65 5.04 2.50
N SER A 80 -9.65 5.60 1.79
CA SER A 80 -8.50 4.86 1.27
C SER A 80 -7.15 5.17 1.91
N ASN A 81 -7.15 5.96 2.98
CA ASN A 81 -5.93 6.38 3.67
C ASN A 81 -5.66 5.56 4.92
N TRP A 82 -4.38 5.48 5.27
CA TRP A 82 -3.92 5.20 6.62
C TRP A 82 -2.54 5.86 6.82
N LEU A 83 -2.13 6.00 8.08
CA LEU A 83 -0.85 6.61 8.43
C LEU A 83 0.12 5.52 8.87
N SER A 84 1.30 5.49 8.25
CA SER A 84 2.41 4.64 8.68
C SER A 84 3.48 5.45 9.38
N PHE A 85 4.38 4.78 10.09
CA PHE A 85 5.54 5.39 10.69
C PHE A 85 6.71 4.41 10.75
N THR A 86 7.92 4.93 10.56
CA THR A 86 9.16 4.18 10.72
C THR A 86 9.89 4.73 11.93
N VAL A 87 10.31 3.87 12.84
CA VAL A 87 11.06 4.26 14.04
C VAL A 87 12.48 3.74 13.94
N THR A 88 13.44 4.64 14.14
CA THR A 88 14.87 4.33 14.26
C THR A 88 15.31 4.54 15.70
N LEU A 89 15.87 3.52 16.32
CA LEU A 89 16.29 3.51 17.72
C LEU A 89 17.82 3.38 17.81
N LYS A 90 18.42 4.11 18.76
CA LYS A 90 19.86 4.04 19.09
C LYS A 90 20.16 3.34 20.42
N ASP A 91 19.12 2.84 21.10
CA ASP A 91 19.21 2.12 22.36
C ASP A 91 18.36 0.83 22.25
N PRO A 92 18.85 -0.32 22.75
CA PRO A 92 18.18 -1.62 22.58
C PRO A 92 16.96 -1.83 23.48
N GLU A 93 16.72 -0.95 24.47
CA GLU A 93 15.72 -1.17 25.52
C GLU A 93 14.32 -1.44 24.97
N PHE A 94 13.90 -0.77 23.89
CA PHE A 94 12.60 -1.03 23.27
C PHE A 94 12.50 -2.46 22.73
N PHE A 95 13.51 -2.91 21.99
CA PHE A 95 13.52 -4.26 21.41
C PHE A 95 13.60 -5.32 22.51
N ASP A 96 14.50 -5.16 23.49
CA ASP A 96 14.64 -6.11 24.60
C ASP A 96 13.33 -6.32 25.35
N ARG A 97 12.59 -5.23 25.60
CA ARG A 97 11.28 -5.29 26.25
C ARG A 97 10.22 -5.92 25.35
N LEU A 98 10.20 -5.56 24.07
CA LEU A 98 9.22 -6.08 23.12
C LEU A 98 9.41 -7.58 22.85
N GLU A 99 10.65 -8.04 22.68
CA GLU A 99 10.95 -9.48 22.51
C GLU A 99 10.57 -10.25 23.76
N LYS A 100 10.86 -9.72 24.95
CA LYS A 100 10.44 -10.32 26.23
C LYS A 100 8.92 -10.39 26.37
N TRP A 101 8.21 -9.35 25.94
CA TRP A 101 6.75 -9.26 26.04
C TRP A 101 6.03 -10.15 25.01
N THR A 102 6.50 -10.16 23.76
CA THR A 102 5.88 -10.95 22.68
C THR A 102 6.34 -12.41 22.62
N GLY A 103 7.53 -12.71 23.15
CA GLY A 103 8.22 -13.99 22.94
C GLY A 103 8.79 -14.16 21.52
N ASN A 104 8.67 -13.15 20.66
CA ASN A 104 9.16 -13.19 19.28
C ASN A 104 10.48 -12.44 19.16
N LYS A 105 11.46 -13.04 18.49
CA LYS A 105 12.67 -12.33 18.08
C LYS A 105 12.39 -11.45 16.88
N ALA A 106 13.18 -10.40 16.71
CA ALA A 106 13.13 -9.56 15.52
C ALA A 106 13.18 -10.40 14.23
N GLY A 107 12.20 -10.21 13.34
CA GLY A 107 12.09 -10.93 12.07
C GLY A 107 11.43 -12.31 12.11
N THR A 108 11.05 -12.82 13.29
CA THR A 108 10.34 -14.12 13.40
C THR A 108 8.83 -13.95 13.54
N GLY A 109 8.39 -12.83 14.12
CA GLY A 109 6.98 -12.49 14.26
C GLY A 109 6.42 -11.80 13.02
N ALA A 110 5.10 -11.91 12.85
CA ALA A 110 4.35 -11.05 11.94
C ALA A 110 4.09 -9.68 12.61
N LEU A 111 2.93 -9.09 12.35
CA LEU A 111 2.48 -7.87 13.00
C LEU A 111 1.92 -8.12 14.42
N VAL A 112 2.14 -7.17 15.32
CA VAL A 112 1.49 -7.05 16.63
C VAL A 112 0.43 -5.97 16.52
N THR A 113 -0.84 -6.32 16.76
CA THR A 113 -1.97 -5.38 16.70
C THR A 113 -2.48 -5.04 18.10
N PHE A 114 -2.60 -3.74 18.37
CA PHE A 114 -3.21 -3.20 19.58
C PHE A 114 -4.72 -3.03 19.34
N LYS A 115 -5.49 -4.09 19.63
CA LYS A 115 -6.92 -4.18 19.27
C LYS A 115 -7.78 -3.09 19.90
N ASP A 116 -7.42 -2.66 21.11
CA ASP A 116 -8.15 -1.64 21.87
C ASP A 116 -7.63 -0.22 21.62
N SER A 117 -6.66 -0.05 20.70
CA SER A 117 -6.18 1.27 20.30
C SER A 117 -7.23 2.00 19.46
N ALA A 118 -7.52 3.26 19.80
CA ALA A 118 -8.42 4.11 19.03
C ALA A 118 -7.98 4.29 17.56
N TRP A 119 -6.68 4.18 17.29
CA TRP A 119 -6.10 4.23 15.94
C TRP A 119 -6.09 2.88 15.22
N LEU A 120 -6.43 1.79 15.92
CA LEU A 120 -6.21 0.40 15.51
C LEU A 120 -4.75 0.21 15.04
N MET A 121 -3.82 0.55 15.93
CA MET A 121 -2.40 0.54 15.64
C MET A 121 -1.86 -0.89 15.51
N SER A 122 -0.92 -1.10 14.59
CA SER A 122 -0.11 -2.32 14.52
C SER A 122 1.36 -1.97 14.26
N ILE A 123 2.27 -2.79 14.80
CA ILE A 123 3.72 -2.68 14.55
C ILE A 123 4.27 -4.01 14.01
N VAL A 124 5.35 -3.93 13.25
CA VAL A 124 6.14 -5.08 12.80
C VAL A 124 7.61 -4.82 13.08
N VAL A 125 8.28 -5.84 13.59
CA VAL A 125 9.72 -5.82 13.83
C VAL A 125 10.40 -6.73 12.82
N PRO A 126 10.95 -6.18 11.72
CA PRO A 126 11.65 -6.98 10.73
C PRO A 126 12.98 -7.51 11.30
N HIS A 127 13.56 -8.46 10.58
CA HIS A 127 14.92 -8.91 10.84
C HIS A 127 15.89 -7.71 10.84
N GLN A 128 16.80 -7.67 11.82
CA GLN A 128 17.82 -6.63 11.95
C GLN A 128 19.19 -7.13 11.46
N PRO A 129 19.96 -6.32 10.72
CA PRO A 129 19.59 -5.02 10.17
C PRO A 129 18.52 -5.17 9.08
N HIS A 130 17.60 -4.19 9.00
CA HIS A 130 16.58 -4.17 7.94
C HIS A 130 17.12 -3.51 6.67
N PHE A 131 17.94 -2.46 6.81
CA PHE A 131 18.59 -1.79 5.67
C PHE A 131 20.05 -2.22 5.51
N LEU A 132 20.51 -2.32 4.26
CA LEU A 132 21.88 -2.75 3.92
C LEU A 132 22.99 -1.93 4.61
N LYS A 133 22.76 -0.64 4.86
CA LYS A 133 23.73 0.28 5.49
C LYS A 133 23.34 0.69 6.92
N GLN A 134 22.42 -0.05 7.55
CA GLN A 134 22.05 0.18 8.94
C GLN A 134 23.22 -0.20 9.86
N LYS A 135 23.60 0.70 10.77
CA LYS A 135 24.65 0.42 11.76
C LYS A 135 24.17 -0.66 12.73
N GLU A 136 25.07 -1.52 13.20
CA GLU A 136 24.75 -2.59 14.17
C GLU A 136 24.12 -2.05 15.47
N SER A 137 24.53 -0.86 15.91
CA SER A 137 24.00 -0.19 17.10
C SER A 137 22.66 0.51 16.88
N VAL A 138 22.02 0.33 15.72
CA VAL A 138 20.77 0.99 15.35
C VAL A 138 19.74 -0.09 15.04
N GLN A 139 18.54 0.06 15.58
CA GLN A 139 17.41 -0.83 15.31
C GLN A 139 16.28 -0.07 14.63
N VAL A 140 15.54 -0.76 13.76
CA VAL A 140 14.43 -0.16 13.01
C VAL A 140 13.20 -1.04 13.10
N PHE A 141 12.05 -0.45 13.38
CA PHE A 141 10.77 -1.10 13.19
C PHE A 141 9.79 -0.19 12.45
N TRP A 142 8.68 -0.77 12.01
CA TRP A 142 7.65 -0.06 11.28
C TRP A 142 6.29 -0.28 11.92
N GLY A 143 5.39 0.68 11.81
CA GLY A 143 4.04 0.56 12.28
C GLY A 143 3.06 1.41 11.50
N TYR A 144 1.78 1.24 11.83
CA TYR A 144 0.71 1.99 11.20
C TYR A 144 -0.56 2.03 12.06
N GLY A 145 -1.45 2.97 11.75
CA GLY A 145 -2.80 3.02 12.31
C GLY A 145 -3.84 3.15 11.19
N LEU A 146 -4.90 2.35 11.27
CA LEU A 146 -5.97 2.31 10.28
C LEU A 146 -6.97 3.47 10.39
N PHE A 147 -7.05 4.12 11.56
CA PHE A 147 -7.99 5.22 11.80
C PHE A 147 -7.24 6.52 12.11
N PRO A 148 -6.55 7.14 11.14
CA PRO A 148 -5.70 8.28 11.43
C PRO A 148 -6.45 9.56 11.82
N SER A 149 -7.76 9.63 11.56
CA SER A 149 -8.63 10.72 12.01
C SER A 149 -9.11 10.57 13.46
N HIS A 150 -8.99 9.38 14.05
CA HIS A 150 -9.44 9.13 15.42
C HIS A 150 -8.50 9.72 16.46
N VAL A 151 -9.07 10.22 17.55
CA VAL A 151 -8.32 10.75 18.70
C VAL A 151 -7.66 9.61 19.47
N GLY A 152 -6.34 9.70 19.70
CA GLY A 152 -5.57 8.68 20.41
C GLY A 152 -5.94 8.53 21.89
N ASP A 153 -5.57 7.40 22.46
CA ASP A 153 -5.88 7.02 23.84
C ASP A 153 -4.95 7.70 24.85
N ILE A 154 -3.70 7.99 24.48
CA ILE A 154 -2.70 8.61 25.35
C ILE A 154 -2.44 10.06 24.96
N VAL A 155 -2.17 10.34 23.68
CA VAL A 155 -1.82 11.69 23.19
C VAL A 155 -3.03 12.62 23.05
N LYS A 156 -4.25 12.06 22.96
CA LYS A 156 -5.51 12.81 22.84
C LYS A 156 -5.56 13.75 21.62
N LYS A 157 -4.95 13.34 20.51
CA LYS A 157 -5.05 14.00 19.19
C LYS A 157 -5.36 13.00 18.08
N PRO A 158 -5.95 13.43 16.96
CA PRO A 158 -5.97 12.64 15.73
C PRO A 158 -4.54 12.20 15.35
N MET A 159 -4.34 10.93 14.98
CA MET A 159 -3.03 10.42 14.57
C MET A 159 -2.42 11.26 13.43
N SER A 160 -3.25 11.72 12.49
CA SER A 160 -2.86 12.58 11.37
C SER A 160 -2.30 13.94 11.79
N SER A 161 -2.58 14.37 13.03
CA SER A 161 -2.10 15.62 13.63
C SER A 161 -0.96 15.40 14.63
N CYS A 162 -0.42 14.17 14.71
CA CYS A 162 0.67 13.82 15.60
C CYS A 162 2.03 13.90 14.87
N SER A 163 3.03 14.41 15.57
CA SER A 163 4.44 14.23 15.20
C SER A 163 4.88 12.78 15.39
N GLY A 164 6.08 12.44 14.92
CA GLY A 164 6.66 11.13 15.18
C GLY A 164 6.84 10.82 16.68
N GLU A 165 7.29 11.79 17.48
CA GLU A 165 7.47 11.61 18.93
C GLU A 165 6.13 11.32 19.63
N GLU A 166 5.06 11.97 19.19
CA GLU A 166 3.71 11.75 19.73
C GLU A 166 3.17 10.37 19.34
N ILE A 167 3.39 9.93 18.09
CA ILE A 167 3.02 8.56 17.68
C ILE A 167 3.78 7.52 18.50
N MET A 168 5.07 7.74 18.73
CA MET A 168 5.88 6.86 19.59
C MET A 168 5.39 6.90 21.04
N THR A 169 4.98 8.06 21.55
CA THR A 169 4.41 8.22 22.89
C THR A 169 3.10 7.44 23.07
N GLU A 170 2.24 7.44 22.05
CA GLU A 170 1.02 6.63 22.01
C GLU A 170 1.37 5.14 22.07
N LEU A 171 2.27 4.68 21.20
CA LEU A 171 2.71 3.27 21.16
C LEU A 171 3.28 2.81 22.51
N LEU A 172 4.17 3.60 23.12
CA LEU A 172 4.76 3.28 24.42
C LEU A 172 3.71 3.28 25.54
N GLY A 173 2.65 4.08 25.39
CA GLY A 173 1.49 4.05 26.28
C GLY A 173 0.75 2.71 26.22
N HIS A 174 0.44 2.22 25.02
CA HIS A 174 -0.20 0.90 24.83
C HIS A 174 0.67 -0.25 25.32
N LEU A 175 1.99 -0.16 25.14
CA LEU A 175 2.95 -1.15 25.63
C LEU A 175 3.26 -1.05 27.13
N GLN A 176 2.88 0.06 27.78
CA GLN A 176 3.28 0.40 29.16
C GLN A 176 4.80 0.39 29.37
N PHE A 177 5.56 0.83 28.36
CA PHE A 177 7.03 0.93 28.44
C PHE A 177 7.48 2.30 28.95
N PRO A 178 8.70 2.43 29.51
CA PRO A 178 9.24 3.72 29.93
C PRO A 178 9.32 4.71 28.76
N LYS A 179 8.75 5.91 28.94
CA LYS A 179 8.63 6.89 27.86
C LYS A 179 9.91 7.70 27.66
N GLU A 180 10.36 8.41 28.69
CA GLU A 180 11.45 9.40 28.60
C GLU A 180 12.70 8.85 27.89
N ARG A 181 13.29 7.78 28.43
CA ARG A 181 14.52 7.20 27.87
C ARG A 181 14.34 6.64 26.45
N ILE A 182 13.23 5.96 26.18
CA ILE A 182 13.01 5.37 24.84
C ILE A 182 12.75 6.47 23.81
N LEU A 183 12.00 7.52 24.17
CA LEU A 183 11.73 8.65 23.29
C LEU A 183 13.01 9.40 22.92
N GLU A 184 13.88 9.69 23.90
CA GLU A 184 15.19 10.33 23.67
C GLU A 184 16.09 9.56 22.70
N ALA A 185 15.99 8.22 22.70
CA ALA A 185 16.74 7.34 21.83
C ALA A 185 16.04 7.03 20.49
N SER A 186 14.85 7.58 20.25
CA SER A 186 14.01 7.27 19.09
C SER A 186 13.95 8.43 18.08
N LEU A 187 13.86 8.07 16.81
CA LEU A 187 13.52 8.96 15.71
C LEU A 187 12.38 8.32 14.91
N THR A 188 11.20 8.91 14.98
CA THR A 188 10.00 8.42 14.31
C THR A 188 9.65 9.34 13.15
N ILE A 189 9.48 8.75 11.96
CA ILE A 189 9.08 9.47 10.75
C ILE A 189 7.68 8.99 10.34
N PRO A 190 6.63 9.80 10.54
CA PRO A 190 5.29 9.48 10.05
C PRO A 190 5.17 9.71 8.54
N CYS A 191 4.30 8.94 7.91
CA CYS A 191 4.00 8.99 6.49
C CYS A 191 2.49 8.84 6.28
N MET A 192 1.83 9.93 5.91
CA MET A 192 0.43 9.93 5.48
C MET A 192 0.35 9.46 4.03
N MET A 193 -0.48 8.47 3.75
CA MET A 193 -0.67 7.91 2.41
C MET A 193 -2.15 7.94 2.06
N PRO A 194 -2.61 8.89 1.21
CA PRO A 194 -4.05 9.08 0.94
C PRO A 194 -4.74 7.93 0.19
N PHE A 195 -3.99 7.18 -0.62
CA PHE A 195 -4.53 6.20 -1.56
C PHE A 195 -4.03 4.77 -1.31
N ILE A 196 -3.43 4.53 -0.16
CA ILE A 196 -2.72 3.28 0.14
C ILE A 196 -3.63 2.03 0.13
N THR A 197 -4.93 2.20 0.38
CA THR A 197 -5.95 1.15 0.24
C THR A 197 -6.94 1.41 -0.89
N SER A 198 -6.62 2.32 -1.82
CA SER A 198 -7.55 2.71 -2.90
C SER A 198 -7.99 1.53 -3.78
N GLN A 199 -7.11 0.56 -4.04
CA GLN A 199 -7.42 -0.69 -4.75
C GLN A 199 -8.48 -1.57 -4.08
N PHE A 200 -8.73 -1.37 -2.78
CA PHE A 200 -9.77 -2.07 -2.01
C PHE A 200 -11.09 -1.31 -1.96
N LEU A 201 -11.15 -0.07 -2.42
CA LEU A 201 -12.39 0.67 -2.49
C LEU A 201 -13.43 -0.11 -3.28
N THR A 202 -14.69 0.01 -2.84
CA THR A 202 -15.83 -0.62 -3.51
C THR A 202 -15.81 -0.27 -4.99
N ARG A 203 -15.94 -1.27 -5.85
CA ARG A 203 -15.91 -1.14 -7.30
C ARG A 203 -16.93 -2.07 -7.95
N LYS A 204 -17.28 -1.77 -9.19
CA LYS A 204 -18.04 -2.66 -10.08
C LYS A 204 -17.16 -3.24 -11.18
N ALA A 205 -17.64 -4.29 -11.84
CA ALA A 205 -17.01 -4.80 -13.05
C ALA A 205 -16.88 -3.66 -14.09
N GLY A 206 -15.71 -3.54 -14.70
CA GLY A 206 -15.38 -2.47 -15.65
C GLY A 206 -14.81 -1.19 -15.04
N ASP A 207 -14.79 -1.01 -13.71
CA ASP A 207 -14.07 0.14 -13.11
C ASP A 207 -12.55 0.03 -13.32
N ARG A 208 -12.03 -1.20 -13.41
CA ARG A 208 -10.64 -1.48 -13.78
C ARG A 208 -10.56 -1.92 -15.24
N PRO A 209 -9.60 -1.42 -16.02
CA PRO A 209 -9.36 -1.92 -17.36
C PRO A 209 -8.65 -3.26 -17.36
N GLU A 210 -8.81 -4.03 -18.43
CA GLU A 210 -8.04 -5.26 -18.67
C GLU A 210 -6.53 -4.94 -18.84
N VAL A 211 -5.66 -5.92 -18.56
CA VAL A 211 -4.21 -5.79 -18.81
C VAL A 211 -3.93 -5.43 -20.26
N ILE A 212 -4.67 -6.02 -21.20
CA ILE A 212 -4.67 -5.64 -22.61
C ILE A 212 -6.05 -5.05 -22.92
N PRO A 213 -6.17 -3.72 -23.11
CA PRO A 213 -7.42 -3.12 -23.57
C PRO A 213 -7.94 -3.80 -24.83
N LYS A 214 -9.26 -3.91 -24.96
CA LYS A 214 -9.88 -4.58 -26.10
C LYS A 214 -9.40 -3.97 -27.43
N GLU A 215 -9.04 -4.79 -28.42
CA GLU A 215 -8.51 -4.30 -29.71
C GLU A 215 -7.12 -3.60 -29.64
N SER A 216 -6.50 -3.49 -28.46
CA SER A 216 -5.10 -3.05 -28.34
C SER A 216 -4.17 -4.09 -28.98
N THR A 217 -3.24 -3.62 -29.81
CA THR A 217 -2.22 -4.47 -30.45
C THR A 217 -0.82 -4.20 -29.94
N ASN A 218 -0.60 -3.09 -29.23
CA ASN A 218 0.72 -2.65 -28.80
C ASN A 218 0.75 -2.02 -27.40
N LEU A 219 -0.38 -1.77 -26.74
CA LEU A 219 -0.42 -1.17 -25.39
C LEU A 219 -0.85 -2.21 -24.35
N ALA A 220 -0.18 -2.20 -23.19
CA ALA A 220 -0.63 -2.90 -22.00
C ALA A 220 -0.63 -2.01 -20.75
N LEU A 221 -1.54 -2.34 -19.84
CA LEU A 221 -1.77 -1.69 -18.58
C LEU A 221 -1.35 -2.62 -17.45
N LEU A 222 -0.68 -2.09 -16.44
CA LEU A 222 -0.04 -2.85 -15.36
C LEU A 222 -0.44 -2.32 -13.98
N GLY A 223 -0.14 -3.13 -12.96
CA GLY A 223 -0.19 -2.72 -11.56
C GLY A 223 -1.47 -3.15 -10.85
N GLN A 224 -1.80 -2.46 -9.77
CA GLN A 224 -2.86 -2.87 -8.83
C GLN A 224 -4.27 -2.52 -9.31
N PHE A 225 -4.38 -1.70 -10.36
CA PHE A 225 -5.63 -1.12 -10.82
C PHE A 225 -6.12 -1.66 -12.17
N VAL A 226 -5.49 -2.73 -12.67
CA VAL A 226 -6.00 -3.48 -13.82
C VAL A 226 -6.78 -4.70 -13.37
N GLU A 227 -7.62 -5.24 -14.25
CA GLU A 227 -8.43 -6.42 -13.98
C GLU A 227 -7.63 -7.70 -14.29
N ILE A 228 -7.53 -8.59 -13.31
CA ILE A 228 -7.00 -9.95 -13.45
C ILE A 228 -7.96 -10.88 -12.71
N PRO A 229 -8.71 -11.73 -13.41
CA PRO A 229 -9.71 -12.59 -12.77
C PRO A 229 -9.10 -13.54 -11.73
N ARG A 230 -9.73 -13.58 -10.55
CA ARG A 230 -9.38 -14.44 -9.39
C ARG A 230 -8.03 -14.16 -8.73
N ASP A 231 -7.30 -13.13 -9.12
CA ASP A 231 -6.10 -12.71 -8.38
C ASP A 231 -6.43 -11.61 -7.36
N THR A 232 -5.56 -11.45 -6.37
CA THR A 232 -5.76 -10.55 -5.23
C THR A 232 -4.81 -9.35 -5.32
N VAL A 233 -5.38 -8.15 -5.41
CA VAL A 233 -4.63 -6.89 -5.34
C VAL A 233 -3.98 -6.69 -3.96
N PHE A 234 -3.11 -5.68 -3.84
CA PHE A 234 -2.24 -5.44 -2.68
C PHE A 234 -1.14 -6.49 -2.48
N THR A 235 -0.87 -7.29 -3.52
CA THR A 235 0.24 -8.24 -3.55
C THR A 235 1.25 -7.84 -4.62
N VAL A 236 2.53 -8.14 -4.37
CA VAL A 236 3.57 -8.04 -5.41
C VAL A 236 3.25 -8.99 -6.56
N GLU A 237 2.69 -10.17 -6.26
CA GLU A 237 2.25 -11.17 -7.23
C GLU A 237 1.32 -10.59 -8.29
N TYR A 238 0.33 -9.79 -7.90
CA TYR A 238 -0.62 -9.16 -8.83
C TYR A 238 0.08 -8.26 -9.86
N SER A 239 1.03 -7.42 -9.39
CA SER A 239 1.85 -6.58 -10.27
C SER A 239 2.70 -7.42 -11.23
N ILE A 240 3.38 -8.45 -10.71
CA ILE A 240 4.22 -9.34 -11.54
C ILE A 240 3.36 -10.07 -12.58
N ARG A 241 2.19 -10.56 -12.19
CA ARG A 241 1.26 -11.24 -13.08
C ARG A 241 0.76 -10.32 -14.18
N SER A 242 0.39 -9.08 -13.86
CA SER A 242 0.01 -8.08 -14.88
C SER A 242 1.12 -7.91 -15.92
N ALA A 243 2.38 -7.84 -15.48
CA ALA A 243 3.54 -7.71 -16.37
C ALA A 243 3.77 -8.97 -17.21
N GLN A 244 3.63 -10.16 -16.61
CA GLN A 244 3.76 -11.42 -17.35
C GLN A 244 2.68 -11.57 -18.43
N ILE A 245 1.43 -11.24 -18.10
CA ILE A 245 0.31 -11.23 -19.07
C ILE A 245 0.62 -10.25 -20.21
N ALA A 246 1.01 -9.02 -19.88
CA ALA A 246 1.33 -8.00 -20.87
C ALA A 246 2.44 -8.43 -21.83
N VAL A 247 3.56 -8.93 -21.30
CA VAL A 247 4.68 -9.40 -22.13
C VAL A 247 4.28 -10.60 -22.98
N HIS A 248 3.55 -11.57 -22.40
CA HIS A 248 3.08 -12.73 -23.16
C HIS A 248 2.16 -12.33 -24.31
N GLU A 249 1.18 -11.48 -24.05
CA GLU A 249 0.19 -11.08 -25.04
C GLU A 249 0.76 -10.18 -26.13
N LEU A 250 1.63 -9.23 -25.79
CA LEU A 250 2.21 -8.33 -26.78
C LEU A 250 3.34 -8.99 -27.56
N MET A 251 4.16 -9.85 -26.95
CA MET A 251 5.34 -10.46 -27.59
C MET A 251 5.11 -11.87 -28.12
N LYS A 252 3.97 -12.49 -27.81
CA LYS A 252 3.63 -13.87 -28.17
C LYS A 252 4.73 -14.85 -27.75
N THR A 253 5.18 -14.72 -26.50
CA THR A 253 6.21 -15.59 -25.92
C THR A 253 5.72 -17.04 -25.85
N LYS A 254 6.65 -18.00 -25.89
CA LYS A 254 6.32 -19.44 -25.83
C LYS A 254 5.60 -19.84 -24.53
N HIS A 255 5.89 -19.17 -23.43
CA HIS A 255 5.37 -19.52 -22.10
C HIS A 255 4.35 -18.48 -21.62
N LYS A 256 3.13 -18.94 -21.35
CA LYS A 256 2.09 -18.15 -20.68
C LYS A 256 2.36 -18.03 -19.18
N PRO A 257 1.84 -16.99 -18.50
CA PRO A 257 1.84 -16.92 -17.04
C PRO A 257 1.21 -18.19 -16.43
N LYS A 258 1.74 -18.66 -15.30
CA LYS A 258 1.17 -19.83 -14.60
C LYS A 258 -0.23 -19.49 -14.11
N ASP A 259 -1.18 -20.42 -14.21
CA ASP A 259 -2.52 -20.19 -13.69
C ASP A 259 -2.51 -20.04 -12.15
N ILE A 260 -3.45 -19.27 -11.62
CA ILE A 260 -3.61 -19.05 -10.17
C ILE A 260 -4.02 -20.38 -9.52
N TYR A 261 -3.42 -20.70 -8.37
CA TYR A 261 -3.78 -21.89 -7.61
C TYR A 261 -5.22 -21.77 -7.10
N LYS A 262 -6.05 -22.78 -7.41
CA LYS A 262 -7.47 -22.82 -7.05
C LYS A 262 -7.71 -23.72 -5.84
N GLY A 263 -7.22 -23.30 -4.68
CA GLY A 263 -7.36 -24.04 -3.43
C GLY A 263 -8.83 -24.31 -3.05
N GLU A 264 -9.73 -23.43 -3.44
CA GLU A 264 -11.18 -23.53 -3.25
C GLU A 264 -11.84 -24.70 -4.01
N HIS A 265 -11.13 -25.32 -4.95
CA HIS A 265 -11.59 -26.54 -5.63
C HIS A 265 -10.90 -27.80 -5.10
N ASN A 266 -9.98 -27.69 -4.14
CA ASN A 266 -9.30 -28.83 -3.54
C ASN A 266 -10.07 -29.29 -2.28
N PRO A 267 -10.68 -30.49 -2.28
CA PRO A 267 -11.46 -30.96 -1.13
C PRO A 267 -10.68 -31.01 0.18
N LYS A 268 -9.36 -31.28 0.13
CA LYS A 268 -8.52 -31.30 1.33
C LYS A 268 -8.43 -29.91 1.96
N VAL A 269 -8.19 -28.90 1.12
CA VAL A 269 -8.14 -27.50 1.54
C VAL A 269 -9.50 -27.06 2.11
N LEU A 270 -10.61 -27.45 1.48
CA LEU A 270 -11.95 -27.12 1.97
C LEU A 270 -12.26 -27.77 3.33
N VAL A 271 -11.89 -29.04 3.53
CA VAL A 271 -12.07 -29.73 4.81
C VAL A 271 -11.21 -29.09 5.91
N GLU A 272 -9.96 -28.75 5.60
CA GLU A 272 -9.07 -28.05 6.53
C GLU A 272 -9.62 -26.65 6.88
N ALA A 273 -10.09 -25.89 5.89
CA ALA A 273 -10.71 -24.59 6.11
C ALA A 273 -11.96 -24.69 6.99
N LEU A 274 -12.85 -25.66 6.72
CA LEU A 274 -14.04 -25.89 7.54
C LEU A 274 -13.66 -26.26 8.98
N ARG A 275 -12.66 -27.12 9.16
CA ARG A 275 -12.18 -27.49 10.49
C ARG A 275 -11.71 -26.26 11.27
N MET A 276 -10.90 -25.40 10.66
CA MET A 276 -10.39 -24.17 11.29
C MET A 276 -11.48 -23.13 11.61
N LEU A 277 -12.60 -23.12 10.86
CA LEU A 277 -13.71 -22.21 11.14
C LEU A 277 -14.60 -22.68 12.31
N LEU A 278 -14.63 -23.99 12.57
CA LEU A 278 -15.49 -24.60 13.59
C LEU A 278 -14.78 -24.83 14.93
N THR A 279 -13.47 -24.65 14.99
CA THR A 279 -12.64 -24.80 16.19
C THR A 279 -12.05 -23.47 16.60
#